data_AF-A0A414FTQ2-F1
#
_entry.id   AF-A0A414FTQ2-F1
#
_cell.length_a   1.000
_cell.length_b   1.000
_cell.length_c   1.000
_cell.angle_alpha   90.00
_cell.angle_beta   90.00
_cell.angle_gamma   90.00
#
_symmetry.space_group_name_H-M   'P 1'
#
loop_
_entity.id
_entity.type
_entity.pdbx_description
1 polymer ?
#
loop_
_entity_poly.entity_id
_entity_poly.type
_entity_poly.pdbx_seq_one_letter_code
_entity_poly.pdbx_strand_id
1 'polypeptide(L)'
;MDSEKTKVMSLRLDQSAYRRIHAYGASKGISDSAAARELIAGGLAADGLALYSTELGAYLRSVVQPLLDQIDETLEQRNAEQEDRIARVVHRATRASIVAAIAAVEIEKGTFEGLHDVSAEDIYTAYDKQAGLVQAGYSLGEARDRVRRGKE
;
A
#
# COMPACT_ATOMS: atom_id res chain seq x y z
N MET A 1 -22.66 15.91 43.94
CA MET A 1 -21.29 15.37 44.08
C MET A 1 -21.44 13.91 44.46
N ASP A 2 -21.47 13.02 43.47
CA ASP A 2 -21.50 11.58 43.74
C ASP A 2 -20.17 11.18 44.39
N SER A 3 -20.24 10.65 45.61
CA SER A 3 -19.07 10.04 46.24
C SER A 3 -18.71 8.79 45.45
N GLU A 4 -17.53 8.76 44.84
CA GLU A 4 -16.99 7.56 44.21
C GLU A 4 -17.03 6.39 45.21
N LYS A 5 -17.85 5.38 44.91
CA LYS A 5 -18.00 4.20 45.76
C LYS A 5 -16.71 3.39 45.70
N THR A 6 -15.85 3.56 46.70
CA THR A 6 -14.61 2.77 46.82
C THR A 6 -14.96 1.35 47.24
N LYS A 7 -14.54 0.35 46.44
CA LYS A 7 -14.68 -1.07 46.76
C LYS A 7 -13.36 -1.65 47.25
N VAL A 8 -13.35 -2.23 48.44
CA VAL A 8 -12.18 -2.92 49.00
C VAL A 8 -12.12 -4.35 48.46
N MET A 9 -10.96 -4.75 47.95
CA MET A 9 -10.71 -6.09 47.40
C MET A 9 -9.36 -6.63 47.88
N SER A 10 -9.29 -7.93 48.14
CA SER A 10 -8.03 -8.62 48.43
C SER A 10 -7.42 -9.18 47.14
N LEU A 11 -6.15 -8.88 46.89
CA LEU A 11 -5.38 -9.41 45.76
C LEU A 11 -4.35 -10.42 46.29
N ARG A 12 -4.30 -11.61 45.70
CA ARG A 12 -3.21 -12.57 45.94
C ARG A 12 -2.11 -12.30 44.92
N LEU A 13 -0.92 -11.99 45.42
CA LEU A 13 0.25 -11.69 44.61
C LEU A 13 1.36 -12.69 44.97
N ASP A 14 2.18 -13.04 44.00
CA ASP A 14 3.45 -13.69 44.31
C ASP A 14 4.41 -12.69 45.00
N GLN A 15 5.44 -13.22 45.66
CA GLN A 15 6.38 -12.39 46.42
C GLN A 15 7.17 -11.41 45.52
N SER A 16 7.37 -11.74 44.25
CA SER A 16 8.11 -10.91 43.29
C SER A 16 7.29 -9.68 42.86
N ALA A 17 6.02 -9.91 42.51
CA ALA A 17 5.05 -8.88 42.17
C ALA A 17 4.82 -7.94 43.35
N TYR A 18 4.65 -8.47 44.56
CA TYR A 18 4.54 -7.63 45.76
C TYR A 18 5.77 -6.74 45.96
N ARG A 19 6.99 -7.29 45.86
CA ARG A 19 8.23 -6.50 45.99
C ARG A 19 8.32 -5.37 44.96
N ARG A 20 7.89 -5.61 43.72
CA ARG A 20 7.89 -4.59 42.67
C ARG A 20 6.91 -3.47 42.96
N ILE A 21 5.68 -3.80 43.39
CA ILE A 21 4.68 -2.79 43.79
C ILE A 21 5.18 -1.99 44.98
N HIS A 22 5.75 -2.67 45.99
CA HIS A 22 6.29 -2.02 47.17
C HIS A 22 7.45 -1.06 46.85
N ALA A 23 8.40 -1.50 46.01
CA ALA A 23 9.51 -0.65 45.57
C ALA A 23 9.03 0.57 44.78
N TYR A 24 8.01 0.41 43.93
CA TYR A 24 7.38 1.51 43.22
C TYR A 24 6.65 2.47 44.16
N GLY A 25 5.94 1.95 45.16
CA GLY A 25 5.30 2.77 46.19
C GLY A 25 6.31 3.58 47.00
N ALA A 26 7.40 2.92 47.42
CA ALA A 26 8.49 3.54 48.16
C ALA A 26 9.20 4.64 47.35
N SER A 27 9.44 4.45 46.05
CA SER A 27 10.10 5.47 45.21
C SER A 27 9.25 6.71 44.99
N LYS A 28 7.91 6.59 45.08
CA LYS A 28 6.96 7.68 44.94
C LYS A 28 6.41 8.22 46.26
N GLY A 29 6.79 7.62 47.40
CA GLY A 29 6.25 8.01 48.71
C GLY A 29 4.76 7.73 48.90
N ILE A 30 4.22 6.71 48.21
CA ILE A 30 2.80 6.34 48.26
C ILE A 30 2.60 4.96 48.90
N SER A 31 1.38 4.68 49.37
CA SER A 31 1.06 3.37 49.93
C SER A 31 1.03 2.27 48.87
N ASP A 32 1.26 1.02 49.27
CA ASP A 32 1.18 -0.15 48.37
C ASP A 32 -0.16 -0.23 47.63
N SER A 33 -1.26 0.14 48.29
CA SER A 33 -2.60 0.20 47.68
C SER A 33 -2.74 1.31 46.64
N ALA A 34 -2.11 2.47 46.86
CA ALA A 34 -2.10 3.56 45.88
C ALA A 34 -1.21 3.22 44.68
N ALA A 35 -0.04 2.63 44.93
CA ALA A 35 0.85 2.10 43.92
C ALA A 35 0.15 1.05 43.04
N ALA A 36 -0.56 0.11 43.64
CA ALA A 36 -1.32 -0.90 42.90
C ALA A 36 -2.40 -0.26 42.00
N ARG A 37 -3.14 0.75 42.49
CA ARG A 37 -4.14 1.46 41.68
C ARG A 37 -3.52 2.19 40.49
N GLU A 38 -2.41 2.91 40.70
CA GLU A 38 -1.71 3.60 39.61
C GLU A 38 -1.21 2.63 38.54
N LEU A 39 -0.61 1.52 38.96
CA LEU A 39 -0.07 0.51 38.04
C LEU A 39 -1.18 -0.21 37.27
N ILE A 40 -2.32 -0.50 37.91
CA ILE A 40 -3.50 -1.06 37.23
C ILE A 40 -4.08 -0.06 36.24
N ALA A 41 -4.27 1.20 36.63
CA ALA A 41 -4.77 2.24 35.73
C ALA A 41 -3.84 2.48 34.53
N GLY A 42 -2.53 2.54 34.78
CA GLY A 42 -1.51 2.68 33.74
C GLY A 42 -1.46 1.47 32.80
N GLY A 43 -1.57 0.25 33.33
CA GLY A 43 -1.64 -0.97 32.53
C GLY A 43 -2.90 -1.02 31.65
N LEU A 44 -4.07 -0.70 32.20
CA LEU A 44 -5.34 -0.65 31.46
C LEU A 44 -5.34 0.44 30.38
N ALA A 45 -4.64 1.55 30.60
CA ALA A 45 -4.44 2.59 29.59
C ALA A 45 -3.46 2.15 28.49
N ALA A 46 -2.37 1.47 28.85
CA ALA A 46 -1.35 0.98 27.91
C ALA A 46 -1.87 -0.17 27.03
N ASP A 47 -2.71 -1.07 27.58
CA ASP A 47 -3.35 -2.17 26.83
C ASP A 47 -4.49 -1.69 25.90
N GLY A 48 -4.68 -0.37 25.75
CA GLY A 48 -5.74 0.22 24.93
C GLY A 48 -7.16 -0.02 25.47
N LEU A 49 -7.30 -0.78 26.55
CA LEU A 49 -8.59 -1.15 27.14
C LEU A 49 -9.33 0.07 27.67
N ALA A 50 -8.63 1.14 28.07
CA ALA A 50 -9.24 2.42 28.44
C ALA A 50 -9.96 3.11 27.26
N LEU A 51 -9.52 2.90 26.01
CA LEU A 51 -10.25 3.39 24.82
C LEU A 51 -11.48 2.53 24.52
N TYR A 52 -11.44 1.22 24.79
CA TYR A 52 -12.58 0.32 24.53
C TYR A 52 -13.61 0.24 25.67
N SER A 53 -13.27 0.70 26.87
CA SER A 53 -14.11 0.57 28.07
C SER A 53 -14.67 1.90 28.61
N THR A 54 -14.34 3.03 28.00
CA THR A 54 -14.83 4.35 28.42
C THR A 54 -15.69 5.02 27.35
N GLU A 55 -16.66 5.84 27.77
CA GLU A 55 -17.52 6.62 26.88
C GLU A 55 -16.70 7.59 26.01
N LEU A 56 -15.60 8.14 26.53
CA LEU A 56 -14.69 9.00 25.78
C LEU A 56 -14.01 8.24 24.63
N GLY A 57 -13.61 6.98 24.85
CA GLY A 57 -13.01 6.17 23.79
C GLY A 57 -14.01 5.73 22.72
N ALA A 58 -15.28 5.53 23.09
CA ALA A 58 -16.36 5.34 22.11
C ALA A 58 -16.62 6.60 21.28
N TYR A 59 -16.65 7.78 21.92
CA TYR A 59 -16.78 9.06 21.25
C TYR A 59 -15.61 9.33 20.29
N LEU A 60 -14.36 9.15 20.74
CA LEU A 60 -13.19 9.34 19.89
C LEU A 60 -13.21 8.41 18.67
N ARG A 61 -13.61 7.14 18.81
CA ARG A 61 -13.80 6.25 17.66
C ARG A 61 -14.89 6.75 16.71
N SER A 62 -16.03 7.19 17.22
CA SER A 62 -17.11 7.71 16.38
C SER A 62 -16.72 8.96 15.59
N VAL A 63 -15.76 9.75 16.09
CA VAL A 63 -15.27 10.95 15.39
C VAL A 63 -14.12 10.61 14.44
N VAL A 64 -13.22 9.70 14.82
CA VAL A 64 -12.03 9.36 14.03
C VAL A 64 -12.37 8.40 12.89
N GLN A 65 -13.26 7.43 13.09
CA GLN A 65 -13.57 6.44 12.06
C GLN A 65 -14.10 7.08 10.76
N PRO A 66 -15.08 8.01 10.81
CA PRO A 66 -15.54 8.67 9.58
C PRO A 66 -14.47 9.48 8.87
N LEU A 67 -13.50 10.04 9.62
CA LEU A 67 -12.39 10.79 9.02
C LEU A 67 -11.41 9.86 8.30
N LEU A 68 -11.17 8.67 8.85
CA LEU A 68 -10.36 7.64 8.19
C LEU A 68 -11.06 7.11 6.94
N ASP A 69 -12.35 6.78 7.05
CA ASP A 69 -13.16 6.32 5.92
C ASP A 69 -13.16 7.37 4.79
N GLN A 70 -13.29 8.65 5.14
CA GLN A 70 -13.24 9.75 4.16
C GLN A 70 -11.86 9.89 3.49
N ILE A 71 -10.77 9.66 4.22
CA ILE A 71 -9.41 9.67 3.65
C ILE A 71 -9.27 8.52 2.66
N ASP A 72 -9.72 7.32 3.01
CA ASP A 72 -9.65 6.14 2.15
C ASP A 72 -10.44 6.36 0.85
N GLU A 73 -11.68 6.84 0.94
CA GLU A 73 -12.50 7.19 -0.24
C GLU A 73 -11.81 8.24 -1.13
N THR A 74 -11.22 9.27 -0.52
CA THR A 74 -10.52 10.32 -1.27
C THR A 74 -9.29 9.76 -1.98
N LEU A 75 -8.53 8.88 -1.33
CA LEU A 75 -7.35 8.24 -1.92
C LEU A 75 -7.74 7.33 -3.09
N GLU A 76 -8.79 6.53 -2.95
CA GLU A 76 -9.32 5.70 -4.03
C GLU A 76 -9.74 6.54 -5.25
N GLN A 77 -10.47 7.64 -5.01
CA GLN A 77 -10.89 8.53 -6.10
C GLN A 77 -9.68 9.17 -6.81
N ARG A 78 -8.69 9.65 -6.06
CA ARG A 78 -7.46 10.22 -6.64
C ARG A 78 -6.67 9.19 -7.43
N ASN A 79 -6.63 7.94 -6.95
CA ASN A 79 -5.93 6.86 -7.64
C ASN A 79 -6.60 6.54 -8.98
N ALA A 80 -7.94 6.44 -9.02
CA ALA A 80 -8.69 6.24 -10.25
C ALA A 80 -8.49 7.39 -11.26
N GLU A 81 -8.48 8.65 -10.79
CA GLU A 81 -8.18 9.81 -11.64
C GLU A 81 -6.76 9.78 -12.21
N GLN A 82 -5.78 9.32 -11.42
CA GLN A 82 -4.40 9.17 -11.87
C GLN A 82 -4.27 8.06 -12.90
N GLU A 83 -4.91 6.92 -12.68
CA GLU A 83 -4.93 5.80 -13.62
C GLU A 83 -5.52 6.22 -14.98
N ASP A 84 -6.66 6.94 -14.97
CA ASP A 84 -7.27 7.45 -16.19
C ASP A 84 -6.37 8.47 -16.92
N ARG A 85 -5.69 9.35 -16.17
CA ARG A 85 -4.74 10.31 -16.75
C ARG A 85 -3.55 9.61 -17.39
N ILE A 86 -2.99 8.59 -16.72
CA ILE A 86 -1.89 7.78 -17.24
C ILE A 86 -2.36 7.07 -18.51
N ALA A 87 -3.52 6.42 -18.48
CA ALA A 87 -4.09 5.73 -19.64
C ALA A 87 -4.24 6.67 -20.85
N ARG A 88 -4.76 7.89 -20.64
CA ARG A 88 -4.89 8.90 -21.73
C ARG A 88 -3.54 9.34 -22.29
N VAL A 89 -2.56 9.61 -21.44
CA VAL A 89 -1.22 10.05 -21.88
C VAL A 89 -0.50 8.93 -22.62
N VAL A 90 -0.50 7.71 -22.06
CA VAL A 90 0.09 6.53 -22.67
C VAL A 90 -0.60 6.23 -24.00
N HIS A 91 -1.94 6.21 -24.07
CA HIS A 91 -2.67 5.97 -25.31
C HIS A 91 -2.33 7.00 -26.40
N ARG A 92 -2.23 8.29 -26.06
CA ARG A 92 -1.82 9.33 -27.02
C ARG A 92 -0.39 9.12 -27.52
N ALA A 93 0.54 8.81 -26.63
CA ALA A 93 1.93 8.55 -26.98
C ALA A 93 2.04 7.29 -27.86
N THR A 94 1.36 6.21 -27.49
CA THR A 94 1.30 4.95 -28.25
C THR A 94 0.70 5.19 -29.64
N ARG A 95 -0.42 5.92 -29.75
CA ARG A 95 -1.03 6.26 -31.04
C ARG A 95 -0.08 7.06 -31.93
N ALA A 96 0.59 8.08 -31.39
CA ALA A 96 1.56 8.87 -32.14
C ALA A 96 2.76 8.02 -32.60
N SER A 97 3.25 7.13 -31.73
CA SER A 97 4.33 6.21 -32.04
C SER A 97 3.95 5.24 -33.16
N ILE A 98 2.74 4.68 -33.13
CA ILE A 98 2.23 3.79 -34.19
C ILE A 98 2.15 4.53 -35.53
N VAL A 99 1.60 5.75 -35.55
CA VAL A 99 1.50 6.55 -36.79
C VAL A 99 2.89 6.89 -37.35
N ALA A 100 3.82 7.30 -36.50
CA ALA A 100 5.20 7.60 -36.92
C ALA A 100 5.90 6.36 -37.47
N ALA A 101 5.69 5.21 -36.84
CA ALA A 101 6.24 3.96 -37.32
C ALA A 101 5.66 3.63 -38.70
N ILE A 102 4.32 3.69 -38.89
CA ILE A 102 3.69 3.35 -40.17
C ILE A 102 4.25 4.23 -41.30
N ALA A 103 4.40 5.53 -41.03
CA ALA A 103 5.01 6.46 -41.99
C ALA A 103 6.46 6.06 -42.34
N ALA A 104 7.25 5.62 -41.36
CA ALA A 104 8.61 5.14 -41.61
C ALA A 104 8.62 3.88 -42.48
N VAL A 105 7.73 2.91 -42.23
CA VAL A 105 7.60 1.70 -43.06
C VAL A 105 7.20 2.03 -44.50
N GLU A 106 6.28 2.96 -44.71
CA GLU A 106 5.90 3.41 -46.06
C GLU A 106 7.07 4.08 -46.80
N ILE A 107 7.88 4.90 -46.10
CA ILE A 107 9.10 5.50 -46.64
C ILE A 107 10.11 4.40 -47.02
N GLU A 108 10.31 3.40 -46.15
CA GLU A 108 11.22 2.28 -46.41
C GLU A 108 10.78 1.44 -47.60
N LYS A 109 9.49 1.14 -47.73
CA LYS A 109 8.94 0.44 -48.91
C LYS A 109 9.12 1.23 -50.20
N GLY A 110 8.96 2.55 -50.15
CA GLY A 110 9.24 3.42 -51.29
C GLY A 110 10.72 3.50 -51.66
N THR A 111 11.62 3.13 -50.75
CA THR A 111 13.08 3.18 -50.94
C THR A 111 13.69 1.84 -51.37
N PHE A 112 13.10 0.71 -50.96
CA PHE A 112 13.61 -0.63 -51.23
C PHE A 112 12.61 -1.49 -52.02
N GLU A 113 12.91 -1.78 -53.30
CA GLU A 113 12.04 -2.57 -54.19
C GLU A 113 11.65 -3.95 -53.62
N GLY A 114 12.54 -4.59 -52.86
CA GLY A 114 12.29 -5.91 -52.26
C GLY A 114 11.27 -5.93 -51.11
N LEU A 115 10.79 -4.77 -50.64
CA LEU A 115 9.81 -4.66 -49.55
C LEU A 115 8.40 -4.30 -50.05
N HIS A 116 8.21 -4.13 -51.36
CA HIS A 116 6.95 -3.68 -51.94
C HIS A 116 5.77 -4.62 -51.63
N ASP A 117 6.01 -5.93 -51.62
CA ASP A 117 4.98 -6.96 -51.40
C ASP A 117 4.84 -7.40 -49.94
N VAL A 118 5.61 -6.83 -49.02
CA VAL A 118 5.55 -7.16 -47.58
C VAL A 118 4.50 -6.28 -46.91
N SER A 119 3.53 -6.87 -46.19
CA SER A 119 2.52 -6.06 -45.50
C SER A 119 3.13 -5.29 -44.32
N ALA A 120 2.62 -4.08 -44.04
CA ALA A 120 3.08 -3.34 -42.85
C ALA A 120 2.71 -4.08 -41.56
N GLU A 121 1.60 -4.82 -41.56
CA GLU A 121 1.13 -5.65 -40.45
C GLU A 121 2.12 -6.77 -40.11
N ASP A 122 2.67 -7.46 -41.10
CA ASP A 122 3.67 -8.53 -40.88
C ASP A 122 4.97 -7.96 -40.28
N ILE A 123 5.38 -6.78 -40.75
CA ILE A 123 6.56 -6.06 -40.23
C ILE A 123 6.33 -5.73 -38.75
N TYR A 124 5.17 -5.16 -38.40
CA TYR A 124 4.85 -4.84 -37.00
C TYR A 124 4.67 -6.08 -36.12
N THR A 125 4.05 -7.14 -36.62
CA THR A 125 3.89 -8.39 -35.88
C THR A 125 5.24 -8.99 -35.51
N ALA A 126 6.22 -8.92 -36.43
CA ALA A 126 7.58 -9.35 -36.15
C ALA A 126 8.29 -8.47 -35.11
N TYR A 127 8.10 -7.15 -35.17
CA TYR A 127 8.66 -6.22 -34.18
C TYR A 127 8.02 -6.35 -32.80
N ASP A 128 6.71 -6.57 -32.73
CA ASP A 128 5.97 -6.75 -31.46
C ASP A 128 6.42 -8.01 -30.73
N LYS A 129 6.59 -9.13 -31.46
CA LYS A 129 7.18 -10.36 -30.90
C LYS A 129 8.60 -10.14 -30.38
N GLN A 130 9.42 -9.36 -31.09
CA GLN A 130 10.76 -9.01 -30.61
C GLN A 130 10.72 -8.11 -29.37
N ALA A 131 9.82 -7.11 -29.35
CA ALA A 131 9.65 -6.20 -28.23
C ALA A 131 9.17 -6.92 -26.96
N GLY A 132 8.24 -7.86 -27.08
CA GLY A 132 7.80 -8.72 -25.97
C GLY A 132 8.92 -9.56 -25.38
N LEU A 133 9.83 -10.08 -26.22
CA LEU A 133 11.02 -10.80 -25.76
C LEU A 133 12.03 -9.87 -25.06
N VAL A 134 12.20 -8.65 -25.54
CA VAL A 134 13.06 -7.64 -24.88
C VAL A 134 12.48 -7.24 -23.53
N GLN A 135 11.16 -7.05 -23.43
CA GLN A 135 10.48 -6.79 -22.14
C GLN A 135 10.60 -7.96 -21.16
N ALA A 136 10.63 -9.20 -21.66
CA ALA A 136 10.90 -10.39 -20.87
C ALA A 136 12.37 -10.54 -20.43
N GLY A 137 13.25 -9.60 -20.81
CA GLY A 137 14.64 -9.52 -20.36
C GLY A 137 15.68 -10.10 -21.32
N TYR A 138 15.30 -10.47 -22.54
CA TYR A 138 16.26 -10.94 -23.56
C TYR A 138 16.96 -9.76 -24.26
N SER A 139 18.20 -9.97 -24.71
CA SER A 139 18.87 -8.99 -25.55
C SER A 139 18.23 -8.91 -26.95
N LEU A 140 18.35 -7.77 -27.62
CA LEU A 140 17.77 -7.56 -28.96
C LEU A 140 18.26 -8.59 -29.98
N GLY A 141 19.53 -9.03 -29.87
CA GLY A 141 20.10 -10.07 -30.73
C GLY A 141 19.44 -11.43 -30.52
N GLU A 142 19.21 -11.82 -29.27
CA GLU A 142 18.54 -13.07 -28.92
C GLU A 142 17.05 -13.05 -29.30
N ALA A 143 16.39 -11.90 -29.15
CA ALA A 143 14.99 -11.71 -29.56
C ALA A 143 14.84 -11.85 -31.08
N ARG A 144 15.71 -11.21 -31.88
CA ARG A 144 15.72 -11.34 -33.36
C ARG A 144 15.97 -12.78 -33.80
N ASP A 145 16.94 -13.44 -33.18
CA ASP A 145 17.28 -14.82 -33.51
C ASP A 145 16.15 -15.80 -33.18
N ARG A 146 15.42 -15.58 -32.08
CA ARG A 146 14.26 -16.39 -31.72
C ARG A 146 13.08 -16.18 -32.67
N VAL A 147 12.74 -14.93 -32.99
CA VAL A 147 11.68 -14.63 -33.97
C VAL A 147 12.03 -15.13 -35.37
N ARG A 148 13.33 -15.13 -35.74
CA ARG A 148 13.80 -15.72 -37.01
C ARG A 148 13.71 -17.26 -37.02
N ARG A 149 13.94 -17.91 -35.87
CA ARG A 149 13.95 -19.38 -35.73
C ARG A 149 12.55 -19.97 -35.51
N GLY A 150 11.61 -19.21 -34.96
CA GLY A 150 10.22 -19.63 -34.71
C GLY A 150 9.22 -18.91 -35.63
N LYS A 151 8.72 -19.63 -36.64
CA LYS A 151 7.39 -19.32 -37.21
C LYS A 151 6.34 -19.86 -36.23
N GLU A 152 6.02 -19.08 -35.21
CA GLU A 152 4.74 -19.16 -34.48
C GLU A 152 4.01 -17.86 -34.72
#